data_AF-A0A354IAL7-F1
#
_entry.id   AF-A0A354IAL7-F1
#
_cell.length_a   1.000
_cell.length_b   1.000
_cell.length_c   1.000
_cell.angle_alpha   90.00
_cell.angle_beta   90.00
_cell.angle_gamma   90.00
#
_symmetry.space_group_name_H-M   'P 1'
#
loop_
_entity.id
_entity.type
_entity.pdbx_description
1 polymer ?
#
loop_
_entity_poly.entity_id
_entity_poly.type
_entity_poly.pdbx_seq_one_letter_code
_entity_poly.pdbx_strand_id
1 'polypeptide(L)' 'MRSTEARLFKRKDVDLNGGTISIRDSKEDDRHYVALHDSMTELMQKYDTAVDRHILERTDFFTFYE' A
#
# COMPACT_ATOMS: atom_id res chain seq x y z
N MET A 1 -5.57 11.18 1.39
CA MET A 1 -5.58 9.86 2.06
C MET A 1 -5.68 10.08 3.56
N ARG A 2 -6.66 9.45 4.22
CA ARG A 2 -6.76 9.44 5.68
C ARG A 2 -5.93 8.29 6.26
N SER A 3 -5.38 8.45 7.47
CA SER A 3 -4.57 7.41 8.13
C SER A 3 -5.33 6.08 8.31
N THR A 4 -6.65 6.16 8.46
CA THR A 4 -7.56 5.00 8.59
C THR A 4 -7.73 4.20 7.30
N GLU A 5 -7.47 4.81 6.14
CA GLU A 5 -7.49 4.14 4.84
C GLU A 5 -6.16 3.42 4.60
N ALA A 6 -5.04 4.04 5.02
CA ALA A 6 -3.70 3.48 4.83
C ALA A 6 -3.51 2.09 5.47
N ARG A 7 -4.09 1.87 6.66
CA ARG A 7 -4.05 0.56 7.35
C ARG A 7 -4.81 -0.55 6.62
N LEU A 8 -5.68 -0.23 5.67
CA LEU A 8 -6.51 -1.19 4.94
C LEU A 8 -5.90 -1.56 3.58
N PHE A 9 -4.73 -1.03 3.24
CA PHE A 9 -4.10 -1.32 1.95
C PHE A 9 -3.70 -2.78 1.85
N LYS A 10 -4.30 -3.45 0.86
CA LYS A 10 -3.79 -4.73 0.39
C LYS A 10 -2.58 -4.48 -0.47
N ARG A 11 -1.61 -5.39 -0.43
CA ARG A 11 -0.40 -5.27 -1.26
C ARG A 11 -0.73 -5.17 -2.75
N LYS A 12 -1.75 -5.90 -3.21
CA LYS A 12 -2.26 -5.86 -4.59
C LYS A 12 -2.88 -4.51 -5.01
N ASP A 13 -3.23 -3.65 -4.06
CA ASP A 13 -3.86 -2.36 -4.33
C ASP A 13 -2.82 -1.21 -4.41
N VAL A 14 -1.53 -1.53 -4.23
CA VAL A 14 -0.42 -0.59 -4.27
C VAL A 14 0.42 -0.88 -5.52
N ASP A 15 0.36 0.02 -6.51
CA ASP A 15 1.24 -0.01 -7.68
C ASP A 15 2.46 0.88 -7.43
N LEU A 16 3.58 0.24 -7.07
CA LEU A 16 4.83 0.92 -6.82
C LEU A 16 5.61 1.26 -8.10
N ASN A 17 5.24 0.72 -9.25
CA ASN A 17 5.87 1.06 -10.53
C ASN A 17 5.25 2.34 -11.10
N GLY A 18 3.92 2.47 -11.00
CA GLY A 18 3.17 3.67 -11.39
C GLY A 18 3.02 4.70 -10.27
N GLY A 19 3.55 4.43 -9.07
CA GLY A 19 3.43 5.31 -7.91
C GLY A 19 1.97 5.61 -7.56
N THR A 20 1.07 4.63 -7.67
CA THR A 20 -0.37 4.85 -7.49
C THR A 20 -0.93 3.86 -6.47
N ILE A 21 -1.79 4.34 -5.58
CA ILE A 21 -2.51 3.49 -4.62
C ILE A 21 -4.00 3.53 -4.90
N SER A 22 -4.60 2.35 -5.08
CA SER A 22 -6.04 2.17 -5.17
C SER A 22 -6.63 2.07 -3.77
N ILE A 23 -7.41 3.06 -3.36
CA ILE A 23 -8.15 3.01 -2.10
C ILE A 23 -9.53 2.45 -2.42
N ARG A 24 -9.84 1.27 -1.87
CA ARG A 24 -11.17 0.68 -1.92
C ARG A 24 -11.89 1.00 -0.61
N ASP A 25 -12.90 1.85 -0.67
CA ASP A 25 -13.88 1.85 0.40
C ASP A 25 -14.76 0.59 0.27
N SER A 26 -15.26 0.13 1.42
CA SER A 26 -16.17 -1.01 1.59
C SER A 26 -17.55 -0.81 0.96
N LYS A 27 -17.81 0.36 0.36
CA LYS A 27 -18.97 0.63 -0.49
C LYS A 27 -18.50 0.63 -1.94
N GLU A 28 -19.06 -0.24 -2.76
CA GLU A 28 -18.58 -0.64 -4.10
C GLU A 28 -18.38 0.50 -5.12
N ASP A 29 -18.77 1.74 -4.81
CA ASP A 29 -18.82 2.86 -5.76
C ASP A 29 -17.76 3.95 -5.54
N ASP A 30 -17.07 3.99 -4.39
CA ASP A 30 -16.06 5.01 -4.08
C ASP A 30 -14.62 4.47 -4.21
N ARG A 31 -14.23 4.13 -5.45
CA ARG A 31 -12.83 3.82 -5.78
C ARG A 31 -12.11 5.10 -6.18
N HIS A 32 -11.12 5.51 -5.38
CA HIS A 32 -10.27 6.65 -5.74
C HIS A 32 -8.78 6.27 -5.70
N TYR A 33 -8.05 6.73 -6.72
CA TYR A 33 -6.61 6.55 -6.84
C TYR A 33 -5.86 7.73 -6.21
N VAL A 34 -4.80 7.43 -5.47
CA VAL A 34 -3.89 8.43 -4.94
C VAL A 34 -2.56 8.28 -5.65
N ALA A 35 -2.16 9.31 -6.39
CA ALA A 35 -0.81 9.42 -6.92
C ALA A 35 0.16 9.73 -5.77
N LEU A 36 1.23 8.96 -5.70
CA LEU A 36 2.34 9.14 -4.79
C LEU A 36 3.38 10.05 -5.46
N HIS A 37 4.00 10.90 -4.65
CA HIS A 37 5.22 11.57 -5.06
C HIS A 37 6.36 10.56 -5.17
N ASP A 38 7.29 10.76 -6.10
CA ASP A 38 8.38 9.82 -6.40
C ASP A 38 9.18 9.41 -5.15
N SER A 39 9.47 10.35 -4.26
CA SER A 39 10.18 10.07 -3.00
C SER A 39 9.41 9.10 -2.08
N MET A 40 8.08 9.16 -2.09
CA MET A 40 7.24 8.26 -1.31
C MET A 40 7.20 6.87 -1.95
N THR A 41 7.13 6.82 -3.28
CA THR A 41 7.19 5.58 -4.06
C THR A 41 8.49 4.83 -3.76
N GLU A 42 9.63 5.51 -3.79
CA GLU A 42 10.93 4.91 -3.45
C GLU A 42 10.97 4.36 -2.01
N LEU A 43 10.43 5.11 -1.05
CA LEU A 43 10.36 4.66 0.36
C LEU A 43 9.47 3.42 0.50
N MET A 44 8.33 3.41 -0.19
CA MET A 44 7.41 2.28 -0.17
C MET A 44 8.00 1.02 -0.83
N GLN A 45 8.79 1.16 -1.90
CA GLN A 45 9.53 0.05 -2.50
C GLN A 45 10.58 -0.55 -1.55
N LYS A 46 11.35 0.33 -0.87
CA LYS A 46 12.33 -0.11 0.13
C LYS A 46 11.65 -0.85 1.28
N TYR A 47 10.52 -0.32 1.76
CA TYR A 47 9.72 -0.97 2.79
C TYR A 47 9.19 -2.34 2.32
N ASP A 48 8.56 -2.40 1.14
CA ASP A 48 7.95 -3.63 0.62
C ASP A 48 8.99 -4.75 0.47
N THR A 49 10.19 -4.41 -0.02
CA THR A 49 11.31 -5.34 -0.15
C THR A 49 11.85 -5.81 1.20
N ALA A 50 11.95 -4.91 2.19
CA ALA A 50 12.45 -5.24 3.51
C ALA A 50 11.49 -6.20 4.24
N VAL A 51 10.19 -5.89 4.25
CA VAL A 51 9.18 -6.71 4.92
C VAL A 51 9.00 -8.06 4.24
N ASP A 52 9.22 -8.18 2.92
CA ASP A 52 9.14 -9.47 2.22
C ASP A 52 10.14 -10.50 2.70
N ARG A 53 11.27 -10.04 3.28
CA ARG A 53 12.27 -10.93 3.88
C ARG A 53 11.82 -11.48 5.24
N HIS A 54 10.81 -10.86 5.85
CA HIS A 54 10.36 -11.15 7.20
C HIS A 54 9.00 -11.85 7.23
N ILE A 55 8.06 -11.44 6.36
CA ILE A 55 6.71 -11.98 6.29
C ILE A 55 6.41 -12.37 4.85
N LEU A 56 6.53 -13.67 4.59
CA LEU A 56 6.15 -14.28 3.32
C LEU A 56 4.63 -14.23 3.13
N GLU A 57 4.19 -14.09 1.88
CA GLU A 57 2.78 -14.18 1.46
C GLU A 57 1.81 -13.20 2.18
N ARG A 58 2.32 -12.05 2.66
CA ARG A 58 1.46 -11.05 3.31
C ARG A 58 0.42 -10.48 2.35
N THR A 59 -0.79 -10.32 2.86
CA THR A 59 -1.93 -9.78 2.10
C THR A 59 -2.07 -8.27 2.31
N ASP A 60 -1.79 -7.77 3.50
CA ASP A 60 -1.76 -6.35 3.84
C ASP A 60 -0.40 -5.74 3.51
N PHE A 61 -0.41 -4.50 2.99
CA PHE A 61 0.81 -3.79 2.64
C PHE A 61 1.57 -3.39 3.90
N PHE A 62 0.89 -2.71 4.84
CA PHE A 62 1.44 -2.39 6.15
C PHE A 62 1.03 -3.45 7.16
N THR A 63 2.00 -4.20 7.66
CA THR A 63 1.78 -5.20 8.71
C THR A 63 2.75 -4.94 9.86
N PHE A 64 2.34 -5.36 11.06
CA PHE A 64 3.22 -5.37 12.22
C PHE A 64 4.13 -6.60 12.12
N TYR A 65 5.40 -6.39 12.45
CA TYR A 65 6.36 -7.46 12.73
C TYR A 65 6.80 -7.24 14.18
N GLU A 66 6.67 -8.27 15.03
CA GLU A 66 7.11 -8.24 16.44
C GLU A 66 8.62 -8.43 16.55
#